data_AF-A0A0N0IY97-F1
#
_entry.id   AF-A0A0N0IY97-F1
#
_cell.length_a   1.000
_cell.length_b   1.000
_cell.length_c   1.000
_cell.angle_alpha   90.00
_cell.angle_beta   90.00
_cell.angle_gamma   90.00
#
_symmetry.space_group_name_H-M   'P 1'
#
loop_
_entity.id
_entity.type
_entity.pdbx_description
1 polymer ?
#
loop_
_entity_poly.entity_id
_entity_poly.type
_entity_poly.pdbx_seq_one_letter_code
_entity_poly.pdbx_strand_id
1 'polypeptide(L)'
;MMYIFIRNEDNNIYIEYGPIPKSNKEHGKKNHRAIGVYGMHAKILNNVESLRKALKVKPERYGILDKPYLIAINAVDMLALDKDDVMDCLMGSTCIVPELITNQNAFQEFREHDGFFTGRNDKGQNTRVSAAMITKIHPSNWRDSDYWIFENEMAILPINLRNSSLITRFIQDGIIYRTSGKSFGDIIVY
;
A
#
# COMPACT_ATOMS: atom_id res chain seq x y z
N MET A 1 27.92 4.47 3.56
CA MET A 1 28.10 5.14 4.87
C MET A 1 28.02 6.63 4.57
N MET A 2 27.17 7.35 5.28
CA MET A 2 26.96 8.79 5.10
C MET A 2 27.57 9.49 6.32
N TYR A 3 28.16 10.67 6.12
CA TYR A 3 28.54 11.53 7.23
C TYR A 3 27.55 12.70 7.31
N ILE A 4 27.32 13.16 8.53
CA ILE A 4 26.58 14.39 8.83
C ILE A 4 27.43 15.15 9.83
N PHE A 5 27.85 16.36 9.46
CA PHE A 5 28.46 17.32 10.38
C PHE A 5 27.48 18.44 10.64
N ILE A 6 27.25 18.72 11.91
CA ILE A 6 26.41 19.83 12.36
C ILE A 6 27.32 20.82 13.07
N ARG A 7 27.36 22.06 12.58
CA ARG A 7 28.04 23.17 13.25
C ARG A 7 27.01 24.23 13.61
N ASN A 8 27.17 24.80 14.79
CA ASN A 8 26.35 25.91 15.29
C ASN A 8 27.27 27.09 15.53
N GLU A 9 27.10 28.15 14.75
CA GLU A 9 27.85 29.40 14.85
C GLU A 9 26.84 30.55 14.72
N ASP A 10 26.88 31.51 15.66
CA ASP A 10 26.07 32.74 15.66
C ASP A 10 24.56 32.55 15.38
N ASN A 11 23.92 31.62 16.12
CA ASN A 11 22.50 31.26 15.96
C ASN A 11 22.11 30.69 14.58
N ASN A 12 23.10 30.37 13.74
CA ASN A 12 22.89 29.71 12.46
C ASN A 12 23.34 28.25 12.54
N ILE A 13 22.52 27.36 11.97
CA ILE A 13 22.82 25.93 11.88
C ILE A 13 23.33 25.64 10.48
N TYR A 14 24.57 25.17 10.39
CA TYR A 14 25.18 24.68 9.16
C TYR A 14 25.19 23.16 9.17
N ILE A 15 24.52 22.55 8.19
CA ILE A 15 24.47 21.10 8.00
C ILE A 15 25.23 20.76 6.72
N GLU A 16 26.33 20.03 6.88
CA GLU A 16 27.08 19.45 5.76
C GLU A 16 26.89 17.93 5.77
N TYR A 17 26.50 17.37 4.63
CA TYR A 17 26.40 15.93 4.47
C TYR A 17 26.95 15.49 3.13
N GLY A 18 27.53 14.30 3.10
CA GLY A 18 28.08 13.73 1.89
C GLY A 18 28.25 12.21 1.99
N PRO A 19 28.38 11.54 0.84
CA PRO A 19 28.74 10.13 0.82
C PRO A 19 30.17 9.97 1.34
N ILE A 20 30.42 9.03 2.24
CA ILE A 20 31.78 8.62 2.60
C ILE A 20 32.29 7.72 1.46
N PRO A 21 33.34 8.13 0.71
CA PRO A 21 33.92 7.29 -0.32
C PRO A 21 34.42 5.99 0.30
N LYS A 22 34.04 4.84 -0.26
CA LYS A 22 34.57 3.56 0.21
C LYS A 22 36.01 3.39 -0.27
N SER A 23 36.83 2.72 0.54
CA SER A 23 38.17 2.32 0.11
C SER A 23 38.09 1.37 -1.09
N ASN A 24 39.06 1.47 -2.02
CA ASN A 24 39.09 0.66 -3.24
C ASN A 24 39.08 -0.87 -2.98
N LYS A 25 39.55 -1.32 -1.80
CA LYS A 25 39.57 -2.74 -1.40
C LYS A 25 38.19 -3.33 -1.07
N GLU A 26 37.19 -2.48 -0.87
CA GLU A 26 35.83 -2.87 -0.45
C GLU A 26 34.84 -2.85 -1.63
N HIS A 27 35.23 -2.32 -2.79
CA HIS A 27 34.42 -2.33 -4.01
C HIS A 27 34.21 -3.77 -4.53
N GLY A 28 32.95 -4.10 -4.86
CA GLY A 28 32.57 -5.39 -5.46
C GLY A 28 32.25 -6.54 -4.48
N LYS A 29 32.45 -6.38 -3.17
CA LYS A 29 32.10 -7.43 -2.19
C LYS A 29 30.58 -7.56 -2.02
N LYS A 30 30.08 -8.81 -1.98
CA LYS A 30 28.65 -9.18 -2.03
C LYS A 30 27.76 -8.48 -0.96
N ASN A 31 28.32 -8.15 0.21
CA ASN A 31 27.62 -7.50 1.33
C ASN A 31 27.98 -6.02 1.53
N HIS A 32 28.73 -5.39 0.61
CA HIS A 32 29.26 -4.03 0.76
C HIS A 32 28.80 -3.09 -0.36
N ARG A 33 27.59 -3.28 -0.89
CA ARG A 33 27.03 -2.42 -1.95
C ARG A 33 26.85 -0.97 -1.48
N ALA A 34 27.22 0.00 -2.32
CA ALA A 34 26.90 1.41 -2.10
C ALA A 34 25.42 1.65 -2.42
N ILE A 35 24.79 2.62 -1.75
CA ILE A 35 23.52 3.19 -2.21
C ILE A 35 23.89 4.17 -3.33
N GLY A 36 23.51 3.83 -4.55
CA GLY A 36 23.66 4.69 -5.73
C GLY A 36 22.29 4.94 -6.33
N VAL A 37 22.03 6.18 -6.75
CA VAL A 37 20.89 6.50 -7.59
C VAL A 37 21.33 6.29 -9.03
N TYR A 38 20.81 5.25 -9.67
CA TYR A 38 20.98 4.99 -11.09
C TYR A 38 19.74 5.47 -11.84
N GLY A 39 19.90 5.96 -13.07
CA GLY A 39 18.77 6.33 -13.93
C GLY A 39 17.74 5.19 -14.02
N MET A 40 16.46 5.53 -13.87
CA MET A 40 15.35 4.57 -13.93
C MET A 40 15.42 3.77 -15.23
N HIS A 41 15.66 2.47 -15.12
CA HIS A 41 15.47 1.54 -16.23
C HIS A 41 13.98 1.22 -16.33
N ALA A 42 13.46 1.09 -17.56
CA ALA A 42 12.11 0.56 -17.77
C ALA A 42 12.04 -0.85 -17.18
N LYS A 43 11.17 -1.03 -16.19
CA LYS A 43 10.94 -2.31 -15.52
C LYS A 43 9.45 -2.63 -15.64
N ILE A 44 9.13 -3.89 -15.96
CA ILE A 44 7.77 -4.39 -15.81
C ILE A 44 7.48 -4.44 -14.31
N LEU A 45 6.55 -3.60 -13.86
CA LEU A 45 6.15 -3.49 -12.47
C LEU A 45 4.93 -4.38 -12.26
N ASN A 46 5.05 -5.36 -11.36
CA ASN A 46 3.89 -6.11 -10.87
C ASN A 46 3.61 -5.67 -9.43
N ASN A 47 2.97 -4.51 -9.30
CA ASN A 47 2.65 -3.89 -8.01
C ASN A 47 1.65 -4.73 -7.23
N VAL A 48 0.61 -5.24 -7.89
CA VAL A 48 -0.42 -6.10 -7.29
C VAL A 48 0.20 -7.32 -6.61
N GLU A 49 1.07 -8.07 -7.29
CA GLU A 49 1.70 -9.25 -6.70
C GLU A 49 2.64 -8.89 -5.55
N SER A 50 3.38 -7.78 -5.67
CA SER A 50 4.30 -7.30 -4.63
C SER A 50 3.53 -6.89 -3.36
N LEU A 51 2.42 -6.17 -3.53
CA LEU A 51 1.53 -5.77 -2.45
C LEU A 51 0.84 -6.96 -1.81
N ARG A 52 0.37 -7.92 -2.62
CA ARG A 52 -0.27 -9.14 -2.14
C ARG A 52 0.70 -10.01 -1.33
N LYS A 53 1.97 -10.11 -1.74
CA LYS A 53 3.03 -10.78 -0.97
C LYS A 53 3.28 -10.08 0.37
N ALA A 54 3.36 -8.76 0.37
CA ALA A 54 3.57 -7.97 1.60
C ALA A 54 2.39 -8.11 2.58
N LEU A 55 1.15 -8.20 2.08
CA LEU A 55 -0.03 -8.46 2.89
C LEU A 55 -0.04 -9.90 3.44
N LYS A 56 0.18 -10.92 2.60
CA LYS A 56 0.08 -12.34 2.99
C LYS A 56 0.98 -12.76 4.16
N VAL A 57 2.09 -12.09 4.40
CA VAL A 57 3.02 -12.41 5.50
C VAL A 57 2.63 -11.81 6.86
N LYS A 58 1.53 -11.06 6.94
CA LYS A 58 1.09 -10.33 8.15
C LYS A 58 -0.05 -10.99 8.93
N PRO A 59 -1.09 -11.60 8.32
CA PRO A 59 -2.21 -12.21 9.06
C PRO A 59 -1.78 -13.24 10.09
N GLU A 60 -0.80 -14.08 9.76
CA GLU A 60 -0.36 -15.18 10.63
C GLU A 60 0.75 -14.77 11.61
N ARG A 61 1.38 -13.61 11.38
CA ARG A 61 2.58 -13.18 12.12
C ARG A 61 2.31 -12.93 13.60
N TYR A 62 1.09 -12.52 13.94
CA TYR A 62 0.73 -12.05 15.29
C TYR A 62 -0.07 -13.09 16.09
N GLY A 63 -0.25 -14.30 15.57
CA GLY A 63 -1.09 -15.31 16.20
C GLY A 63 -2.58 -14.97 16.12
N ILE A 64 -3.35 -15.44 17.10
CA ILE A 64 -4.78 -15.12 17.22
C ILE A 64 -4.90 -13.89 18.13
N LEU A 65 -5.41 -12.80 17.58
CA LEU A 65 -5.70 -11.58 18.33
C LEU A 65 -7.15 -11.59 18.80
N ASP A 66 -7.40 -11.06 19.98
CA ASP A 66 -8.72 -10.95 20.63
C ASP A 66 -9.45 -9.65 20.27
N LYS A 67 -8.79 -8.78 19.50
CA LYS A 67 -9.31 -7.47 19.08
C LYS A 67 -9.23 -7.31 17.56
N PRO A 68 -10.13 -6.51 16.96
CA PRO A 68 -10.02 -6.16 15.56
C PRO A 68 -8.68 -5.48 15.28
N TYR A 69 -8.08 -5.80 14.14
CA TYR A 69 -6.83 -5.20 13.72
C TYR A 69 -6.81 -4.96 12.22
N LEU A 70 -6.05 -3.96 11.81
CA LEU A 70 -5.81 -3.67 10.41
C LEU A 70 -4.33 -3.89 10.06
N ILE A 71 -4.07 -4.26 8.81
CA ILE A 71 -2.71 -4.33 8.28
C ILE A 71 -2.40 -3.01 7.58
N ALA A 72 -1.40 -2.27 8.07
CA ALA A 72 -0.90 -1.07 7.40
C ALA A 72 0.36 -1.39 6.57
N ILE A 73 0.37 -0.98 5.31
CA ILE A 73 1.53 -1.06 4.41
C ILE A 73 1.81 0.33 3.85
N ASN A 74 3.05 0.78 4.03
CA ASN A 74 3.58 1.93 3.31
C ASN A 74 4.35 1.43 2.08
N ALA A 75 3.76 1.59 0.90
CA ALA A 75 4.23 1.05 -0.38
C ALA A 75 5.18 2.03 -1.10
N VAL A 76 6.14 2.61 -0.37
CA VAL A 76 7.11 3.59 -0.87
C VAL A 76 7.97 3.08 -2.02
N ASP A 77 8.27 1.78 -2.04
CA ASP A 77 9.12 1.16 -3.07
C ASP A 77 8.33 0.71 -4.32
N MET A 78 6.99 0.88 -4.33
CA MET A 78 6.14 0.49 -5.44
C MET A 78 5.94 1.68 -6.39
N LEU A 79 6.77 1.70 -7.43
CA LEU A 79 6.70 2.66 -8.52
C LEU A 79 5.32 2.59 -9.19
N ALA A 80 4.72 3.76 -9.44
CA ALA A 80 3.41 3.88 -10.10
C ALA A 80 2.23 3.12 -9.46
N LEU A 81 2.32 2.71 -8.18
CA LEU A 81 1.15 2.15 -7.48
C LEU A 81 -0.01 3.16 -7.52
N ASP A 82 -1.15 2.72 -8.03
CA ASP A 82 -2.37 3.51 -8.13
C ASP A 82 -3.54 2.86 -7.37
N LYS A 83 -4.72 3.46 -7.50
CA LYS A 83 -5.95 2.96 -6.87
C LYS A 83 -6.32 1.58 -7.40
N ASP A 84 -6.20 1.33 -8.70
CA ASP A 84 -6.70 0.11 -9.32
C ASP A 84 -5.80 -1.07 -8.95
N ASP A 85 -4.49 -0.86 -8.87
CA ASP A 85 -3.55 -1.83 -8.27
C ASP A 85 -3.95 -2.21 -6.84
N VAL A 86 -4.32 -1.23 -6.01
CA VAL A 86 -4.76 -1.47 -4.64
C VAL A 86 -6.09 -2.23 -4.62
N MET A 87 -7.03 -1.86 -5.48
CA MET A 87 -8.32 -2.52 -5.58
C MET A 87 -8.17 -3.97 -6.06
N ASP A 88 -7.38 -4.22 -7.10
CA ASP A 88 -7.12 -5.55 -7.63
C ASP A 88 -6.35 -6.42 -6.63
N CYS A 89 -5.46 -5.83 -5.86
CA CYS A 89 -4.77 -6.53 -4.77
C CYS A 89 -5.75 -7.00 -3.68
N LEU A 90 -6.65 -6.11 -3.25
CA LEU A 90 -7.54 -6.36 -2.11
C LEU A 90 -8.78 -7.18 -2.51
N MET A 91 -9.41 -6.83 -3.61
CA MET A 91 -10.71 -7.35 -4.09
C MET A 91 -10.60 -8.38 -5.20
N GLY A 92 -9.41 -8.53 -5.79
CA GLY A 92 -9.17 -9.43 -6.91
C GLY A 92 -9.19 -8.70 -8.25
N SER A 93 -8.50 -9.30 -9.21
CA SER A 93 -8.20 -8.70 -10.51
C SER A 93 -9.46 -8.34 -11.29
N THR A 94 -9.42 -7.21 -11.98
CA THR A 94 -10.52 -6.77 -12.84
C THR A 94 -10.52 -7.57 -14.14
N CYS A 95 -11.66 -8.20 -14.47
CA CYS A 95 -11.88 -8.94 -15.70
C CYS A 95 -12.97 -8.29 -16.53
N ILE A 96 -12.72 -8.19 -17.83
CA ILE A 96 -13.66 -7.64 -18.81
C ILE A 96 -13.97 -8.74 -19.81
N VAL A 97 -15.22 -9.20 -19.84
CA VAL A 97 -15.68 -10.15 -20.86
C VAL A 97 -16.52 -9.41 -21.90
N PRO A 98 -16.16 -9.50 -23.20
CA PRO A 98 -17.01 -9.02 -24.27
C PRO A 98 -18.27 -9.89 -24.34
N GLU A 99 -19.45 -9.27 -24.34
CA GLU A 99 -20.71 -9.99 -24.51
C GLU A 99 -20.84 -10.43 -25.98
N LEU A 100 -20.49 -11.68 -26.28
CA LEU A 100 -20.39 -12.21 -27.65
C LEU A 100 -21.75 -12.56 -28.29
N ILE A 101 -22.85 -12.53 -27.53
CA ILE A 101 -24.14 -13.15 -27.91
C ILE A 101 -25.22 -12.11 -28.26
N THR A 102 -25.11 -10.89 -27.74
CA THR A 102 -26.03 -9.79 -28.02
C THR A 102 -25.22 -8.70 -28.68
N ASN A 103 -25.62 -8.26 -29.87
CA ASN A 103 -24.94 -7.27 -30.72
C ASN A 103 -24.96 -5.84 -30.11
N GLN A 104 -24.69 -5.74 -28.82
CA GLN A 104 -24.66 -4.56 -27.98
C GLN A 104 -23.22 -4.48 -27.47
N ASN A 105 -22.59 -3.30 -27.56
CA ASN A 105 -21.26 -3.04 -27.02
C ASN A 105 -21.26 -3.03 -25.47
N ALA A 106 -21.93 -4.00 -24.84
CA ALA A 106 -21.98 -4.18 -23.40
C ALA A 106 -20.75 -4.98 -22.98
N PHE A 107 -19.87 -4.33 -22.23
CA PHE A 107 -18.79 -5.00 -21.52
C PHE A 107 -19.31 -5.34 -20.13
N GLN A 108 -19.23 -6.61 -19.74
CA GLN A 108 -19.48 -7.00 -18.36
C GLN A 108 -18.14 -7.02 -17.62
N GLU A 109 -17.99 -6.11 -16.67
CA GLU A 109 -16.87 -6.12 -15.73
C GLU A 109 -17.22 -6.99 -14.52
N PHE A 110 -16.34 -7.92 -14.17
CA PHE A 110 -16.40 -8.65 -12.91
C PHE A 110 -15.00 -8.72 -12.29
N ARG A 111 -14.93 -9.12 -11.02
CA ARG A 111 -13.65 -9.32 -10.31
C ARG A 111 -13.36 -10.79 -10.12
N GLU A 112 -12.12 -11.18 -10.38
CA GLU A 112 -11.61 -12.50 -10.05
C GLU A 112 -11.59 -12.72 -8.53
N HIS A 113 -11.66 -13.98 -8.14
CA HIS A 113 -11.68 -14.38 -6.74
C HIS A 113 -10.26 -14.54 -6.14
N ASP A 114 -9.30 -13.72 -6.60
CA ASP A 114 -7.88 -13.78 -6.24
C ASP A 114 -7.41 -12.63 -5.33
N GLY A 115 -8.36 -11.88 -4.77
CA GLY A 115 -8.09 -10.78 -3.85
C GLY A 115 -7.52 -11.22 -2.50
N PHE A 116 -7.06 -10.23 -1.73
CA PHE A 116 -6.63 -10.46 -0.35
C PHE A 116 -7.80 -10.72 0.60
N PHE A 117 -8.95 -10.07 0.39
CA PHE A 117 -10.16 -10.28 1.19
C PHE A 117 -11.22 -11.13 0.48
N THR A 118 -11.16 -11.26 -0.84
CA THR A 118 -12.09 -12.07 -1.63
C THR A 118 -11.46 -13.40 -1.99
N GLY A 119 -12.23 -14.48 -1.95
CA GLY A 119 -11.81 -15.83 -2.31
C GLY A 119 -12.88 -16.54 -3.13
N ARG A 120 -12.56 -17.77 -3.55
CA ARG A 120 -13.44 -18.58 -4.42
C ARG A 120 -14.81 -18.80 -3.78
N ASN A 121 -15.84 -18.87 -4.63
CA ASN A 121 -17.24 -19.07 -4.23
C ASN A 121 -17.73 -18.00 -3.22
N ASP A 122 -17.33 -16.75 -3.43
CA ASP A 122 -17.69 -15.60 -2.59
C ASP A 122 -17.30 -15.74 -1.10
N LYS A 123 -16.38 -16.65 -0.78
CA LYS A 123 -15.85 -16.81 0.57
C LYS A 123 -14.80 -15.74 0.85
N GLY A 124 -14.89 -15.11 2.01
CA GLY A 124 -13.85 -14.20 2.49
C GLY A 124 -12.51 -14.90 2.73
N GLN A 125 -11.41 -14.20 2.40
CA GLN A 125 -10.04 -14.61 2.75
C GLN A 125 -9.49 -13.71 3.87
N ASN A 126 -8.47 -14.22 4.56
CA ASN A 126 -7.76 -13.50 5.63
C ASN A 126 -8.73 -12.89 6.67
N THR A 127 -9.79 -13.63 7.02
CA THR A 127 -10.90 -13.20 7.90
C THR A 127 -10.45 -12.82 9.31
N ARG A 128 -9.21 -13.11 9.71
CA ARG A 128 -8.64 -12.59 10.95
C ARG A 128 -8.36 -11.08 10.88
N VAL A 129 -8.11 -10.56 9.68
CA VAL A 129 -7.80 -9.16 9.41
C VAL A 129 -9.11 -8.39 9.23
N SER A 130 -9.30 -7.34 10.03
CA SER A 130 -10.50 -6.51 9.99
C SER A 130 -10.48 -5.48 8.86
N ALA A 131 -9.30 -4.97 8.50
CA ALA A 131 -9.11 -4.02 7.41
C ALA A 131 -7.67 -4.00 6.90
N ALA A 132 -7.45 -3.45 5.71
CA ALA A 132 -6.13 -3.14 5.18
C ALA A 132 -6.01 -1.64 4.91
N MET A 133 -4.84 -1.09 5.19
CA MET A 133 -4.50 0.31 4.98
C MET A 133 -3.24 0.39 4.13
N ILE A 134 -3.36 0.89 2.91
CA ILE A 134 -2.25 1.08 1.99
C ILE A 134 -1.96 2.57 1.88
N THR A 135 -0.69 2.94 1.93
CA THR A 135 -0.22 4.32 1.88
C THR A 135 1.00 4.43 0.97
N LYS A 136 1.29 5.65 0.51
CA LYS A 136 2.52 5.97 -0.24
C LYS A 136 3.18 7.22 0.32
N ILE A 137 3.39 7.20 1.63
CA ILE A 137 3.86 8.34 2.39
C ILE A 137 5.39 8.37 2.43
N HIS A 138 5.94 9.50 2.04
CA HIS A 138 7.32 9.92 2.23
C HIS A 138 7.36 11.19 3.10
N PRO A 139 8.48 11.47 3.79
CA PRO A 139 8.63 12.71 4.55
C PRO A 139 8.41 14.00 3.73
N SER A 140 8.60 13.94 2.40
CA SER A 140 8.42 15.09 1.50
C SER A 140 6.99 15.27 0.97
N ASN A 141 6.11 14.26 1.08
CA ASN A 141 4.76 14.30 0.50
C ASN A 141 3.64 13.90 1.48
N TRP A 142 3.95 13.68 2.77
CA TRP A 142 3.00 13.11 3.73
C TRP A 142 1.70 13.91 3.87
N ARG A 143 1.74 15.22 3.63
CA ARG A 143 0.58 16.12 3.68
C ARG A 143 -0.43 15.81 2.57
N ASP A 144 0.07 15.59 1.36
CA ASP A 144 -0.73 15.43 0.14
C ASP A 144 -0.81 13.97 -0.33
N SER A 145 -0.25 13.03 0.46
CA SER A 145 -0.22 11.62 0.10
C SER A 145 -1.59 10.98 0.20
N ASP A 146 -1.96 10.25 -0.85
CA ASP A 146 -3.11 9.37 -0.83
C ASP A 146 -2.95 8.20 0.14
N TYR A 147 -4.10 7.72 0.59
CA TYR A 147 -4.24 6.48 1.34
C TYR A 147 -5.52 5.73 0.99
N TRP A 148 -5.46 4.42 1.19
CA TRP A 148 -6.54 3.50 0.92
C TRP A 148 -6.78 2.62 2.13
N ILE A 149 -7.89 2.84 2.82
CA ILE A 149 -8.40 1.93 3.85
C ILE A 149 -9.53 1.13 3.23
N PHE A 150 -9.49 -0.19 3.42
CA PHE A 150 -10.52 -1.12 2.98
C PHE A 150 -10.91 -2.07 4.11
N GLU A 151 -12.19 -2.09 4.49
CA GLU A 151 -12.76 -2.99 5.50
C GLU A 151 -12.97 -4.39 4.91
N ASN A 152 -12.68 -5.42 5.72
CA ASN A 152 -13.00 -6.80 5.37
C ASN A 152 -14.38 -7.16 5.93
N GLU A 153 -15.40 -7.19 5.07
CA GLU A 153 -16.77 -7.53 5.45
C GLU A 153 -16.89 -8.93 6.08
N MET A 154 -15.98 -9.84 5.72
CA MET A 154 -15.98 -11.22 6.19
C MET A 154 -15.03 -11.43 7.37
N ALA A 155 -14.60 -10.36 8.04
CA ALA A 155 -13.74 -10.45 9.20
C ALA A 155 -14.44 -11.09 10.40
N ILE A 156 -13.73 -11.97 11.12
CA ILE A 156 -14.18 -12.60 12.37
C ILE A 156 -14.41 -11.53 13.45
N LEU A 157 -13.50 -10.55 13.54
CA LEU A 157 -13.63 -9.38 14.39
C LEU A 157 -13.69 -8.14 13.49
N PRO A 158 -14.88 -7.67 13.08
CA PRO A 158 -15.00 -6.53 12.18
C PRO A 158 -14.59 -5.23 12.87
N ILE A 159 -14.08 -4.28 12.08
CA ILE A 159 -13.81 -2.91 12.51
C ILE A 159 -14.78 -2.00 11.76
N ASN A 160 -15.30 -0.97 12.45
CA ASN A 160 -16.14 0.05 11.83
C ASN A 160 -15.39 1.38 11.84
N LEU A 161 -14.75 1.68 10.71
CA LEU A 161 -14.07 2.95 10.43
C LEU A 161 -14.96 3.91 9.64
N ARG A 162 -16.17 3.49 9.26
CA ARG A 162 -17.12 4.29 8.47
C ARG A 162 -17.53 5.59 9.16
N ASN A 163 -17.56 5.60 10.50
CA ASN A 163 -17.88 6.77 11.31
C ASN A 163 -16.64 7.59 11.73
N SER A 164 -15.46 7.24 11.25
CA SER A 164 -14.23 7.97 11.55
C SER A 164 -14.04 9.15 10.59
N SER A 165 -13.06 10.01 10.87
CA SER A 165 -12.64 11.06 9.93
C SER A 165 -11.85 10.52 8.73
N LEU A 166 -11.61 9.22 8.65
CA LEU A 166 -10.81 8.58 7.60
C LEU A 166 -11.65 8.25 6.37
N ILE A 167 -11.03 8.37 5.20
CA ILE A 167 -11.57 7.90 3.92
C ILE A 167 -11.47 6.37 3.90
N THR A 168 -12.60 5.72 4.09
CA THR A 168 -12.73 4.27 4.21
C THR A 168 -13.51 3.72 3.03
N ARG A 169 -13.14 2.53 2.58
CA ARG A 169 -13.84 1.77 1.54
C ARG A 169 -14.35 0.46 2.12
N PHE A 170 -15.51 0.03 1.66
CA PHE A 170 -16.17 -1.17 2.15
C PHE A 170 -17.07 -1.74 1.05
N ILE A 171 -17.47 -3.00 1.20
CA ILE A 171 -18.42 -3.64 0.28
C ILE A 171 -19.78 -3.68 0.94
N GLN A 172 -20.81 -3.30 0.20
CA GLN A 172 -22.18 -3.52 0.60
C GLN A 172 -22.96 -3.96 -0.63
N ASP A 173 -23.66 -5.10 -0.54
CA ASP A 173 -24.46 -5.67 -1.64
C ASP A 173 -23.65 -5.86 -2.95
N GLY A 174 -22.36 -6.21 -2.82
CA GLY A 174 -21.44 -6.39 -3.96
C GLY A 174 -20.94 -5.09 -4.59
N ILE A 175 -21.37 -3.93 -4.07
CA ILE A 175 -20.96 -2.60 -4.53
C ILE A 175 -19.89 -2.05 -3.58
N ILE A 176 -18.86 -1.43 -4.14
CA ILE A 176 -17.78 -0.81 -3.37
C ILE A 176 -18.15 0.64 -3.07
N TYR A 177 -18.32 0.94 -1.79
CA TYR A 177 -18.60 2.29 -1.30
C TYR A 177 -17.33 2.95 -0.79
N ARG A 178 -17.33 4.29 -0.82
CA ARG A 178 -16.27 5.14 -0.27
C ARG A 178 -16.91 6.19 0.62
N THR A 179 -16.45 6.32 1.86
CA THR A 179 -16.88 7.41 2.75
C THR A 179 -16.26 8.74 2.36
N SER A 180 -16.97 9.83 2.66
CA SER A 180 -16.34 11.14 2.73
C SER A 180 -15.45 11.18 3.98
N GLY A 181 -14.26 11.77 3.86
CA GLY A 181 -13.27 11.80 4.92
C GLY A 181 -12.18 12.79 4.62
N LYS A 182 -11.24 12.91 5.55
CA LYS A 182 -10.14 13.87 5.51
C LYS A 182 -8.88 13.27 4.86
N SER A 183 -8.08 14.09 4.20
CA SER A 183 -6.73 13.69 3.80
C SER A 183 -5.84 13.51 5.04
N PHE A 184 -4.64 12.91 4.89
CA PHE A 184 -3.71 12.85 6.02
C PHE A 184 -3.27 14.24 6.49
N GLY A 185 -3.04 15.18 5.56
CA GLY A 185 -2.71 16.56 5.88
C GLY A 185 -3.75 17.26 6.77
N ASP A 186 -5.03 16.94 6.58
CA ASP A 186 -6.14 17.51 7.37
C ASP A 186 -6.35 16.80 8.72
N ILE A 187 -5.83 15.59 8.87
CA ILE A 187 -5.94 14.80 10.10
C ILE A 187 -4.80 15.14 11.07
N ILE A 188 -3.58 15.24 10.55
CA ILE A 188 -2.39 15.51 11.35
C ILE A 188 -2.23 17.03 11.47
N VAL A 189 -2.94 17.61 12.44
CA VAL A 189 -2.87 19.03 12.79
C VAL A 189 -1.57 19.29 13.58
N TYR A 190 -0.76 20.24 13.11
CA TYR A 190 0.43 20.74 13.81
C TYR A 190 0.13 22.08 14.47
#